data_AF-A0A2Z6PRG0-F1
#
_entry.id   AF-A0A2Z6PRG0-F1
#
_cell.length_a   1.000
_cell.length_b   1.000
_cell.length_c   1.000
_cell.angle_alpha   90.00
_cell.angle_beta   90.00
_cell.angle_gamma   90.00
#
_symmetry.space_group_name_H-M   'P 1'
#
loop_
_entity.id
_entity.type
_entity.pdbx_description
1 polymer ?
#
loop_
_entity_poly.entity_id
_entity_poly.type
_entity_poly.pdbx_seq_one_letter_code
_entity_poly.pdbx_strand_id
1 'polypeptide(L)'
;MDPLLIGNVKTESIWRVAEIAMQCIEPHGASRPRMQEVILAIQDASNIEKGKESQQKISSSSGDSKPQSSRKTLLTSFLEIESPDISNGCLPSAR
;
A
#
# COMPACT_ATOMS: atom_id res chain seq x y z
N MET A 1 22.80 -0.84 18.27
CA MET A 1 22.49 -1.53 17.00
C MET A 1 22.19 -2.97 17.33
N ASP A 2 21.11 -3.53 16.78
CA ASP A 2 20.76 -4.94 16.99
C ASP A 2 21.94 -5.82 16.51
N PRO A 3 22.54 -6.64 17.38
CA PRO A 3 23.63 -7.53 17.01
C PRO A 3 23.30 -8.46 15.84
N LEU A 4 22.02 -8.81 15.64
CA LEU A 4 21.56 -9.68 14.55
C LEU A 4 21.61 -8.98 13.18
N LEU A 5 21.58 -7.64 13.15
CA LEU A 5 21.66 -6.85 11.93
C LEU A 5 23.11 -6.57 11.52
N ILE A 6 24.08 -6.74 12.43
CA ILE A 6 25.48 -6.45 12.13
C ILE A 6 25.99 -7.41 11.03
N GLY A 7 26.51 -6.84 9.94
CA GLY A 7 27.07 -7.61 8.81
C GLY A 7 26.05 -8.27 7.86
N ASN A 8 24.76 -8.26 8.21
CA ASN A 8 23.70 -8.91 7.43
C ASN A 8 22.86 -7.94 6.61
N VAL A 9 22.93 -6.64 6.92
CA VAL A 9 22.18 -5.60 6.21
C VAL A 9 23.05 -4.41 5.84
N LYS A 10 22.72 -3.75 4.73
CA LYS A 10 23.43 -2.54 4.31
C LYS A 10 23.00 -1.36 5.19
N THR A 11 23.99 -0.61 5.68
CA THR A 11 23.75 0.59 6.51
C THR A 11 22.87 1.62 5.79
N GLU A 12 23.00 1.76 4.48
CA GLU A 12 22.17 2.66 3.66
C GLU A 12 20.69 2.25 3.69
N SER A 13 20.38 0.96 3.59
CA SER A 13 19.01 0.43 3.68
C SER A 13 18.39 0.72 5.05
N ILE A 14 19.16 0.52 6.13
CA ILE A 14 18.73 0.84 7.49
C ILE A 14 18.43 2.33 7.62
N TRP A 15 19.33 3.20 7.14
CA TRP A 15 19.14 4.64 7.22
C TRP A 15 17.86 5.08 6.50
N ARG A 16 17.61 4.49 5.32
CA ARG A 16 16.41 4.79 4.52
C ARG A 16 15.11 4.45 5.26
N VAL A 17 15.06 3.31 5.95
CA VAL A 17 13.91 2.92 6.78
C VAL A 17 13.80 3.77 8.05
N ALA A 18 14.91 4.08 8.70
CA ALA A 18 14.92 4.88 9.92
C ALA A 18 14.38 6.29 9.67
N GLU A 19 14.80 6.92 8.57
CA GLU A 19 14.34 8.26 8.18
C GLU A 19 12.82 8.33 8.03
N ILE A 20 12.24 7.41 7.27
CA ILE A 20 10.78 7.39 7.07
C ILE A 20 10.02 7.05 8.37
N ALA A 21 10.56 6.14 9.19
CA ALA A 21 9.96 5.78 10.48
C ALA A 21 9.92 6.96 11.45
N MET A 22 10.98 7.79 11.48
CA MET A 22 10.99 9.02 12.28
C MET A 22 9.91 10.00 11.84
N GLN A 23 9.69 10.17 10.54
CA GLN A 23 8.62 11.05 10.03
C GLN A 23 7.21 10.50 10.36
N CYS A 24 7.03 9.18 10.39
CA CYS A 24 5.75 8.55 10.76
C CYS A 24 5.33 8.84 12.21
N ILE A 25 6.26 9.10 13.12
CA ILE A 25 5.99 9.38 14.54
C ILE A 25 5.96 10.87 14.87
N GLU A 26 6.00 11.74 13.86
CA GLU A 26 5.96 13.18 14.04
C GLU A 26 4.73 13.61 14.88
N PRO A 27 4.91 14.45 15.93
CA PRO A 27 3.82 14.92 16.77
C PRO A 27 2.74 15.64 15.97
N HIS A 28 3.16 16.39 14.95
CA HIS A 28 2.27 17.10 14.04
C HIS A 28 1.84 16.17 12.91
N GLY A 29 0.58 15.73 12.94
CA GLY A 29 0.04 14.78 11.95
C GLY A 29 0.16 15.22 10.48
N ALA A 30 0.16 16.54 10.22
CA ALA A 30 0.30 17.10 8.87
C ALA A 30 1.71 16.90 8.27
N SER A 31 2.72 16.70 9.11
CA SER A 31 4.11 16.46 8.70
C SER A 31 4.42 14.97 8.57
N ARG A 32 3.48 14.09 8.92
CA ARG A 32 3.62 12.65 8.68
C ARG A 32 3.53 12.36 7.18
N PRO A 33 4.33 11.41 6.68
CA PRO A 33 4.33 11.08 5.27
C PRO A 33 3.01 10.41 4.88
N ARG A 34 2.63 10.57 3.61
CA ARG A 34 1.54 9.80 3.03
C ARG A 34 1.96 8.34 2.90
N MET A 35 0.98 7.44 2.93
CA MET A 35 1.24 6.01 2.84
C MET A 35 2.05 5.62 1.58
N GLN A 36 1.82 6.32 0.46
CA GLN A 36 2.57 6.13 -0.78
C GLN A 36 4.08 6.44 -0.62
N GLU A 37 4.43 7.48 0.13
CA GLU A 37 5.82 7.87 0.39
C GLU A 37 6.52 6.83 1.27
N VAL A 38 5.79 6.27 2.25
CA VAL A 38 6.29 5.18 3.09
C VAL A 38 6.57 3.93 2.26
N ILE A 39 5.66 3.55 1.36
CA ILE A 39 5.86 2.41 0.46
C ILE A 39 7.10 2.62 -0.41
N LEU A 40 7.28 3.81 -0.98
CA LEU A 40 8.45 4.14 -1.80
C LEU A 40 9.75 4.04 -1.01
N ALA A 41 9.80 4.55 0.23
CA ALA A 41 10.98 4.46 1.07
C ALA A 41 11.35 3.00 1.42
N ILE A 42 10.35 2.15 1.69
CA ILE A 42 10.57 0.72 1.96
C ILE A 42 11.08 -0.02 0.72
N GLN A 43 10.49 0.26 -0.45
CA GLN A 43 10.94 -0.32 -1.71
C GLN A 43 12.38 0.11 -2.04
N ASP A 44 12.71 1.38 -1.79
CA ASP A 44 14.06 1.91 -1.97
C ASP A 44 15.08 1.21 -1.06
N ALA A 45 14.76 1.06 0.23
CA ALA A 45 15.59 0.29 1.17
C ALA A 45 15.78 -1.17 0.70
N SER A 46 14.72 -1.82 0.22
CA SER A 46 14.83 -3.18 -0.33
C SER A 46 15.69 -3.27 -1.58
N ASN A 47 15.66 -2.23 -2.44
CA ASN A 47 16.46 -2.18 -3.66
C ASN A 47 17.94 -1.92 -3.35
N ILE A 48 18.22 -1.06 -2.37
CA ILE A 48 19.57 -0.87 -1.81
C ILE A 48 20.10 -2.21 -1.33
N GLU A 49 19.30 -2.96 -0.58
CA GLU A 49 19.68 -4.25 -0.01
C GLU A 49 20.01 -5.31 -1.07
N LYS A 50 19.14 -5.48 -2.09
CA LYS A 50 19.37 -6.42 -3.19
C LYS A 50 20.52 -6.03 -4.12
N GLY A 51 20.93 -4.76 -4.14
CA GLY A 51 21.83 -4.25 -5.18
C GLY A 51 21.08 -4.03 -6.49
N LYS A 52 21.34 -2.91 -7.16
CA LYS A 52 20.62 -2.47 -8.36
C LYS A 52 20.93 -3.35 -9.58
N GLU A 53 20.34 -4.53 -9.68
CA GLU A 53 20.14 -5.21 -10.96
C GLU A 53 18.70 -4.99 -11.47
N SER A 54 18.54 -3.87 -12.18
CA SER A 54 17.56 -3.64 -13.25
C SER A 54 16.10 -4.05 -13.01
N GLN A 55 15.31 -3.14 -12.44
CA GLN A 55 13.85 -3.09 -12.71
C GLN A 55 13.38 -1.65 -12.96
N GLN A 56 14.02 -0.95 -13.89
CA GLN A 56 13.33 0.07 -14.67
C GLN A 56 12.49 -0.62 -15.74
N LYS A 57 11.30 -1.08 -15.36
CA LYS A 57 10.19 -1.25 -16.30
C LYS A 57 8.99 -0.51 -15.72
N ILE A 58 9.08 0.82 -15.72
CA ILE A 58 7.87 1.63 -15.83
C ILE A 58 7.48 1.53 -17.31
N SER A 59 6.82 0.43 -17.66
CA SER A 59 6.13 0.34 -18.94
C SER A 59 4.87 1.21 -18.79
N SER A 60 4.99 2.49 -19.12
CA SER A 60 3.85 3.27 -19.57
C SER A 60 3.42 2.73 -20.92
N SER A 61 2.68 1.62 -20.93
CA SER A 61 1.99 1.17 -22.13
C SER A 61 0.74 2.03 -22.28
N SER A 62 0.86 3.05 -23.12
CA SER A 62 -0.26 3.72 -23.76
C SER A 62 -1.11 2.68 -24.48
N GLY A 63 -2.28 2.39 -23.92
CA GLY A 63 -3.33 1.61 -24.55
C GLY A 63 -4.60 2.44 -24.59
N ASP A 64 -4.79 3.19 -25.67
CA ASP A 64 -6.05 3.81 -26.03
C ASP A 64 -7.01 2.73 -26.54
N SER A 65 -8.20 2.61 -25.94
CA SER A 65 -9.42 2.07 -26.57
C SER A 65 -10.68 2.28 -25.71
N LYS A 66 -11.43 3.33 -26.05
CA LYS A 66 -12.92 3.49 -26.04
C LYS A 66 -13.72 3.28 -24.72
N PRO A 67 -14.55 4.25 -24.30
CA PRO A 67 -15.41 4.14 -23.12
C PRO A 67 -16.68 3.33 -23.41
N GLN A 68 -17.04 2.40 -22.53
CA GLN A 68 -18.42 1.91 -22.42
C GLN A 68 -18.97 2.29 -21.04
N SER A 69 -19.59 3.47 -20.99
CA SER A 69 -20.39 3.93 -19.87
C SER A 69 -21.59 3.00 -19.67
N SER A 70 -21.44 2.00 -18.82
CA SER A 70 -22.56 1.25 -18.25
C SER A 70 -22.86 1.83 -16.88
N ARG A 71 -23.80 2.77 -16.80
CA ARG A 71 -24.34 3.23 -15.51
C ARG A 71 -25.16 2.08 -14.93
N LYS A 72 -24.52 1.20 -14.17
CA LYS A 72 -25.24 0.23 -13.34
C LYS A 72 -26.01 0.99 -12.26
N THR A 73 -27.31 0.78 -12.17
CA THR A 73 -28.12 1.36 -11.09
C THR A 73 -27.94 0.50 -9.84
N LEU A 74 -28.07 1.12 -8.66
CA LEU A 74 -27.96 0.41 -7.38
C LEU A 74 -28.92 -0.78 -7.29
N LEU A 75 -30.09 -0.69 -7.93
CA LEU A 75 -31.09 -1.75 -7.98
C LEU A 75 -30.56 -3.03 -8.65
N THR A 76 -29.80 -2.92 -9.74
CA THR A 76 -29.25 -4.10 -10.44
C THR A 76 -28.17 -4.77 -9.59
N SER A 77 -27.33 -4.01 -8.89
CA SER A 77 -26.34 -4.59 -7.96
C SER A 77 -26.99 -5.27 -6.75
N PHE A 78 -28.20 -4.88 -6.38
CA PHE A 78 -28.89 -5.42 -5.21
C PHE A 78 -29.54 -6.79 -5.48
N LEU A 79 -29.92 -7.06 -6.74
CA LEU A 79 -30.59 -8.30 -7.14
C LEU A 79 -29.61 -9.42 -7.53
N GLU A 80 -28.34 -9.11 -7.81
CA GLU A 80 -27.33 -10.07 -8.27
C GLU A 80 -26.59 -10.79 -7.12
N ILE A 81 -26.92 -10.49 -5.87
CA ILE A 81 -26.38 -11.17 -4.68
C ILE A 81 -27.45 -12.15 -4.19
N GLU A 82 -27.69 -13.21 -4.96
CA GLU A 82 -28.49 -14.35 -4.50
C GLU A 82 -27.60 -15.27 -3.63
N SER A 83 -27.85 -15.18 -2.32
CA SER A 83 -27.74 -16.17 -1.23
C SER A 83 -26.57 -17.17 -1.19
N PRO A 84 -25.89 -17.21 -0.03
CA PRO A 84 -25.89 -18.44 0.75
C PRO A 84 -26.38 -18.21 2.18
N ASP A 85 -27.32 -19.07 2.56
CA ASP A 85 -27.90 -19.29 3.89
C ASP A 85 -26.82 -19.48 4.96
N ILE A 86 -26.82 -18.66 6.03
CA ILE A 86 -26.55 -19.09 7.42
C ILE A 86 -26.80 -17.95 8.43
N SER A 87 -27.76 -18.23 9.31
CA SER A 87 -27.79 -17.93 10.75
C SER A 87 -27.89 -16.48 11.25
N ASN A 88 -28.99 -16.26 11.97
CA ASN A 88 -29.36 -15.06 12.70
C ASN A 88 -28.31 -14.62 13.73
N GLY A 89 -27.79 -13.40 13.58
CA GLY A 89 -26.93 -12.73 14.56
C GLY A 89 -27.15 -11.22 14.54
N CYS A 90 -27.80 -10.71 15.58
CA CYS A 90 -28.32 -9.37 15.76
C CYS A 90 -27.23 -8.33 16.13
N LEU A 91 -27.17 -7.21 15.37
CA LEU A 91 -26.79 -5.81 15.77
C LEU A 91 -25.32 -5.50 16.22
N PRO A 92 -24.78 -4.26 16.03
CA PRO A 92 -25.32 -3.02 16.60
C PRO A 92 -25.50 -1.80 15.67
N SER A 93 -26.47 -1.00 16.10
CA SER A 93 -26.76 0.39 15.76
C SER A 93 -25.60 1.31 16.19
N ALA A 94 -25.19 2.23 15.31
CA ALA A 94 -24.35 3.36 15.67
C ALA A 94 -25.19 4.64 15.70
N ARG A 95 -25.24 5.27 16.88
CA ARG A 95 -25.62 6.67 17.08
C ARG A 95 -24.40 7.56 16.89
#